data_AF-A0A5C6N4V5-F1
#
_entry.id   AF-A0A5C6N4V5-F1
#
_cell.length_a   1.000
_cell.length_b   1.000
_cell.length_c   1.000
_cell.angle_alpha   90.00
_cell.angle_beta   90.00
_cell.angle_gamma   90.00
#
_symmetry.space_group_name_H-M   'P 1'
#
loop_
_entity.id
_entity.type
_entity.pdbx_description
1 polymer ?
#
loop_
_entity_poly.entity_id
_entity_poly.type
_entity_poly.pdbx_seq_one_letter_code
_entity_poly.pdbx_strand_id
1 'polypeptide(L)'
;MQFLEFRMEVARTFLAQQYSQEDDADFPELSEGEDDSTQGKRRPVMAVPHVSVRRRANAHLPEMISLKNAARCRAAGCTGRTRVRCVTCKVFLCLQTELNCYAFHT
;
A
#
# COMPACT_ATOMS: atom_id res chain seq x y z
N MET A 1 -24.87 16.45 13.63
CA MET A 1 -23.83 15.53 13.12
C MET A 1 -24.24 15.00 11.74
N GLN A 2 -24.25 15.84 10.70
CA GLN A 2 -24.84 15.52 9.39
C GLN A 2 -23.91 14.77 8.41
N PHE A 3 -22.61 14.63 8.73
CA PHE A 3 -21.62 14.07 7.80
C PHE A 3 -21.41 12.56 7.93
N LEU A 4 -21.81 11.93 9.04
CA LEU A 4 -21.61 10.50 9.24
C LEU A 4 -22.55 9.69 8.35
N GLU A 5 -23.82 10.06 8.33
CA GLU A 5 -24.85 9.44 7.50
C GLU A 5 -24.50 9.57 6.01
N PHE A 6 -24.12 10.77 5.56
CA PHE A 6 -23.65 11.01 4.20
C PHE A 6 -22.47 10.12 3.81
N ARG A 7 -21.46 9.97 4.68
CA ARG A 7 -20.30 9.10 4.41
C ARG A 7 -20.66 7.62 4.36
N MET A 8 -21.61 7.19 5.19
CA MET A 8 -22.11 5.82 5.17
C MET A 8 -22.92 5.52 3.92
N GLU A 9 -23.73 6.47 3.48
CA GLU A 9 -24.54 6.35 2.27
C GLU A 9 -23.66 6.23 1.02
N VAL A 10 -22.66 7.11 0.88
CA VAL A 10 -21.69 7.03 -0.21
C VAL A 10 -20.95 5.69 -0.21
N ALA A 11 -20.51 5.19 0.95
CA ALA A 11 -19.82 3.90 1.01
C ALA A 11 -20.71 2.73 0.55
N ARG A 12 -22.00 2.74 0.91
CA ARG A 12 -22.95 1.69 0.53
C ARG A 12 -23.23 1.68 -0.97
N THR A 13 -23.35 2.85 -1.61
CA THR A 13 -23.62 2.93 -3.06
C THR A 13 -22.47 2.39 -3.90
N PHE A 14 -21.22 2.70 -3.52
CA PHE A 14 -20.04 2.17 -4.23
C PHE A 14 -19.90 0.65 -4.10
N LEU A 15 -20.14 0.09 -2.91
CA LEU A 15 -20.09 -1.36 -2.72
C LEU A 15 -21.19 -2.07 -3.52
N ALA A 16 -22.42 -1.56 -3.49
CA ALA A 16 -23.53 -2.16 -4.23
C ALA A 16 -23.32 -2.15 -5.75
N GLN A 17 -22.70 -1.10 -6.31
CA GLN A 17 -22.35 -1.03 -7.74
C GLN A 17 -21.33 -2.09 -8.17
N GLN A 18 -20.39 -2.44 -7.29
CA GLN A 18 -19.40 -3.49 -7.59
C GLN A 18 -20.07 -4.86 -7.62
N TYR A 19 -20.88 -5.18 -6.61
CA TYR A 19 -21.53 -6.50 -6.54
C TYR A 19 -22.58 -6.75 -7.62
N SER A 20 -23.21 -5.69 -8.16
CA SER A 20 -24.19 -5.84 -9.26
C SER A 20 -23.57 -5.99 -10.65
N GLN A 21 -22.23 -5.91 -10.77
CA GLN A 21 -21.49 -6.14 -12.02
C GLN A 21 -20.75 -7.49 -12.04
N GLU A 22 -20.70 -8.22 -10.92
CA GLU A 22 -19.85 -9.41 -10.73
C GLU A 22 -20.60 -10.76 -10.82
N ASP A 23 -21.89 -10.77 -11.23
CA ASP A 23 -22.71 -11.99 -11.35
C ASP A 23 -22.77 -12.59 -12.78
N ASP A 24 -21.84 -12.25 -13.67
CA ASP A 24 -21.70 -12.95 -14.95
C ASP A 24 -20.22 -13.22 -15.30
N ALA A 25 -19.85 -14.48 -15.10
CA ALA A 25 -18.87 -15.25 -15.85
C ALA A 25 -17.37 -14.84 -15.84
N ASP A 26 -16.61 -15.72 -15.19
CA ASP A 26 -15.42 -16.40 -15.72
C ASP A 26 -14.08 -15.65 -15.73
N PHE A 27 -13.09 -16.29 -15.08
CA PHE A 27 -11.68 -16.06 -15.35
C PHE A 27 -11.34 -16.71 -16.70
N PRO A 28 -10.71 -15.99 -17.64
CA PRO A 28 -9.66 -16.63 -18.40
C PRO A 28 -8.36 -15.81 -18.54
N GLU A 29 -7.31 -16.59 -18.75
CA GLU A 29 -5.91 -16.26 -18.96
C GLU A 29 -5.60 -15.35 -20.18
N LEU A 30 -4.47 -14.66 -20.05
CA LEU A 30 -3.42 -14.33 -21.05
C LEU A 30 -3.81 -13.72 -22.41
N SER A 31 -3.16 -12.59 -22.75
CA SER A 31 -2.70 -12.37 -24.12
C SER A 31 -1.43 -11.52 -24.15
N GLU A 32 -0.42 -12.08 -24.79
CA GLU A 32 0.87 -11.48 -25.10
C GLU A 32 0.68 -10.42 -26.19
N GLY A 33 1.18 -9.21 -25.94
CA GLY A 33 1.31 -8.16 -26.93
C GLY A 33 2.72 -7.58 -26.81
N GLU A 34 3.60 -8.01 -27.71
CA GLU A 34 4.84 -7.31 -27.99
C GLU A 34 4.51 -5.94 -28.57
N ASP A 35 4.88 -4.88 -27.87
CA ASP A 35 5.25 -3.62 -28.50
C ASP A 35 6.46 -3.03 -27.76
N ASP A 36 7.54 -2.92 -28.53
CA ASP A 36 8.85 -2.44 -28.14
C ASP A 36 8.78 -0.93 -27.90
N SER A 37 8.80 -0.54 -26.64
CA SER A 37 9.13 0.83 -26.24
C SER A 37 9.70 0.81 -24.83
N THR A 38 11.02 0.94 -24.77
CA THR A 38 11.89 0.91 -23.58
C THR A 38 11.71 2.13 -22.65
N GLN A 39 10.48 2.41 -22.21
CA GLN A 39 10.24 3.29 -21.07
C GLN A 39 10.10 2.44 -19.82
N GLY A 40 11.18 2.35 -19.05
CA GLY A 40 11.28 1.51 -17.86
C GLY A 40 10.00 1.57 -17.02
N LYS A 41 9.28 0.44 -16.93
CA LYS A 41 8.03 0.27 -16.17
C LYS A 41 8.20 0.89 -14.78
N ARG A 42 7.71 2.13 -14.59
CA ARG A 42 7.73 2.78 -13.29
C ARG A 42 6.80 1.97 -12.40
N ARG A 43 7.38 1.28 -11.41
CA ARG A 43 6.59 0.50 -10.47
C ARG A 43 5.55 1.43 -9.83
N PRO A 44 4.28 1.03 -9.77
CA PRO A 44 3.24 1.87 -9.20
C PRO A 44 3.63 2.30 -7.78
N VAL A 45 3.47 3.59 -7.50
CA VAL A 45 3.79 4.14 -6.19
C VAL A 45 2.79 3.58 -5.21
N MET A 46 3.20 2.62 -4.38
CA MET A 46 2.36 2.14 -3.28
C MET A 46 1.94 3.32 -2.41
N ALA A 47 0.63 3.53 -2.32
CA ALA A 47 0.05 4.56 -1.47
C ALA A 47 0.42 4.28 -0.01
N VAL A 48 0.81 5.33 0.70
CA VAL A 48 1.08 5.23 2.14
C VAL A 48 -0.28 5.06 2.84
N PRO A 49 -0.44 4.07 3.73
CA PRO A 49 -1.71 3.84 4.42
C PRO A 49 -2.20 5.06 5.20
N HIS A 50 -3.53 5.24 5.24
CA HIS A 50 -4.18 6.33 5.96
C HIS A 50 -3.84 6.30 7.46
N VAL A 51 -3.79 7.48 8.09
CA VAL A 51 -3.35 7.68 9.48
C VAL A 51 -4.09 6.83 10.51
N SER A 52 -5.37 6.54 10.27
CA SER A 52 -6.21 5.69 11.13
C SER A 52 -5.79 4.22 11.14
N VAL A 53 -5.19 3.72 10.07
CA VAL A 53 -4.64 2.36 9.97
C VAL A 53 -3.21 2.34 10.49
N ARG A 54 -2.45 3.41 10.21
CA ARG A 54 -1.06 3.57 10.64
C ARG A 54 -0.90 3.60 12.16
N ARG A 55 -1.79 4.27 12.88
CA ARG A 55 -1.72 4.44 14.35
C ARG A 55 -2.44 3.38 15.17
N ARG A 56 -2.96 2.30 14.55
CA ARG A 56 -3.49 1.17 15.33
C ARG A 56 -2.35 0.54 16.12
N ALA A 57 -2.39 0.69 17.44
CA ALA A 57 -1.34 0.20 18.34
C ALA A 57 -1.18 -1.32 18.24
N ASN A 58 0.07 -1.79 18.39
CA ASN A 58 0.50 -3.19 18.43
C ASN A 58 0.30 -4.04 17.17
N ALA A 59 -0.23 -3.48 16.07
CA ALA A 59 -0.45 -4.23 14.83
C ALA A 59 0.73 -4.20 13.84
N HIS A 60 1.80 -3.44 14.10
CA HIS A 60 2.86 -3.18 13.11
C HIS A 60 4.17 -3.89 13.48
N LEU A 61 4.39 -5.07 12.92
CA LEU A 61 5.62 -5.85 13.11
C LEU A 61 6.60 -5.64 11.95
N PRO A 62 7.90 -5.41 12.24
CA PRO A 62 8.93 -5.31 11.22
C PRO A 62 9.28 -6.70 10.68
N GLU A 63 9.45 -6.79 9.37
CA GLU A 63 9.89 -7.99 8.66
C GLU A 63 11.06 -7.64 7.74
N MET A 64 12.12 -8.44 7.80
CA MET A 64 13.27 -8.33 6.89
C MET A 64 13.00 -9.12 5.62
N ILE A 65 12.90 -8.42 4.49
CA ILE A 65 12.59 -9.05 3.21
C ILE A 65 13.88 -9.22 2.40
N SER A 66 14.06 -10.40 1.80
CA SER A 66 15.14 -10.65 0.85
C SER A 66 14.81 -9.98 -0.50
N LEU A 67 15.31 -8.75 -0.66
CA LEU A 67 15.19 -8.01 -1.92
C LEU A 67 16.59 -7.87 -2.55
N LYS A 68 16.67 -8.10 -3.87
CA LYS A 68 17.90 -7.87 -4.65
C LYS A 68 18.45 -6.45 -4.39
N ASN A 69 17.55 -5.45 -4.40
CA ASN A 69 17.87 -4.06 -4.09
C ASN A 69 17.02 -3.57 -2.91
N ALA A 70 17.63 -2.78 -2.02
CA ALA A 70 16.90 -2.15 -0.91
C ALA A 70 15.86 -1.13 -1.43
N ALA A 71 14.67 -1.12 -0.82
CA ALA A 71 13.59 -0.21 -1.19
C ALA A 71 13.78 1.16 -0.53
N ARG A 72 13.22 2.22 -1.13
CA ARG A 72 13.25 3.56 -0.54
C ARG A 72 12.32 3.64 0.67
N CYS A 73 12.79 4.27 1.74
CA CYS A 73 11.99 4.56 2.91
C CYS A 73 10.78 5.44 2.54
N ARG A 74 9.63 5.15 3.15
CA ARG A 74 8.37 5.87 2.90
C ARG A 74 8.07 6.95 3.94
N ALA A 75 8.89 7.09 4.98
CA ALA A 75 8.74 8.20 5.93
C ALA A 75 9.00 9.55 5.24
N ALA A 76 8.19 10.55 5.58
CA ALA A 76 8.32 11.89 5.03
C ALA A 76 9.71 12.47 5.36
N GLY A 77 10.39 13.04 4.35
CA GLY A 77 11.74 13.60 4.51
C GLY A 77 12.88 12.57 4.53
N CYS A 78 12.60 11.26 4.52
CA CYS A 78 13.66 10.25 4.52
C CYS A 78 14.10 9.90 3.09
N THR A 79 15.41 9.91 2.84
CA THR A 79 16.04 9.47 1.58
C THR A 79 16.68 8.08 1.69
N GLY A 80 16.63 7.47 2.88
CA GLY A 80 17.25 6.18 3.18
C GLY A 80 16.67 5.02 2.36
N ARG A 81 17.47 3.95 2.26
CA ARG A 81 17.07 2.68 1.67
C ARG A 81 17.07 1.59 2.73
N THR A 82 16.07 0.72 2.71
CA THR A 82 15.82 -0.29 3.75
C THR A 82 15.30 -1.60 3.14
N ARG A 83 15.55 -2.71 3.83
CA ARG A 83 14.96 -4.03 3.57
C ARG A 83 13.88 -4.41 4.59
N VAL A 84 13.62 -3.53 5.55
CA VAL A 84 12.60 -3.70 6.58
C VAL A 84 11.26 -3.20 6.03
N ARG A 85 10.26 -4.08 6.06
CA ARG A 85 8.86 -3.75 5.73
C ARG A 85 8.00 -3.94 6.97
N CYS A 86 6.99 -3.09 7.15
CA CYS A 86 5.90 -3.40 8.07
C CYS A 86 4.99 -4.48 7.45
N VAL A 87 4.69 -5.54 8.20
CA VAL A 87 3.82 -6.65 7.73
C VAL A 87 2.42 -6.13 7.38
N THR A 88 1.84 -5.31 8.25
CA THR A 88 0.46 -4.83 8.16
C THR A 88 0.29 -3.72 7.11
N CYS A 89 1.15 -2.72 7.14
CA CYS A 89 1.07 -1.59 6.20
C CYS A 89 1.73 -1.85 4.85
N LYS A 90 2.54 -2.91 4.73
CA LYS A 90 3.34 -3.23 3.53
C LYS A 90 4.23 -2.06 3.05
N VAL A 91 4.63 -1.18 3.97
CA VAL A 91 5.52 -0.03 3.71
C VAL A 91 6.94 -0.31 4.16
N PHE A 92 7.91 0.23 3.43
CA PHE A 92 9.33 0.13 3.76
C PHE A 92 9.75 1.32 4.63
N LEU A 93 10.33 1.03 5.80
CA LEU A 93 10.75 2.01 6.79
C LEU A 93 12.15 1.69 7.31
N CYS A 94 12.97 2.71 7.56
CA CYS A 94 14.28 2.53 8.18
C CYS A 94 14.11 2.09 9.64
N LEU A 95 14.91 1.10 10.04
CA LEU A 95 15.04 0.63 11.40
C LEU A 95 16.53 0.47 11.69
N GLN A 96 17.19 1.59 11.96
CA GLN A 96 18.61 1.69 12.31
C GLN A 96 18.75 2.45 13.64
N THR A 97 19.91 2.33 14.28
CA THR A 97 20.23 3.04 15.53
C THR A 97 20.13 4.56 15.39
N GLU A 98 20.61 5.11 14.27
CA GLU A 98 20.59 6.56 14.00
C GLU A 98 19.30 7.06 13.35
N LEU A 99 18.58 6.18 12.64
CA LEU A 99 17.40 6.51 11.84
C LEU A 99 16.29 5.49 12.11
N ASN A 100 15.40 5.84 13.05
CA ASN A 100 14.22 5.04 13.40
C ASN A 100 12.94 5.61 12.77
N CYS A 101 12.80 5.42 11.45
CA CYS A 101 11.57 5.78 10.74
C CYS A 101 10.39 4.86 11.06
N TYR A 102 10.62 3.74 11.74
CA TYR A 102 9.56 2.82 12.16
C TYR A 102 8.61 3.45 13.21
N ALA A 103 9.07 4.50 13.91
CA ALA A 103 8.24 5.38 14.73
C ALA A 103 7.10 6.09 13.96
N PHE A 104 7.06 5.97 12.63
CA PHE A 104 5.91 6.35 11.81
C PHE A 104 4.58 5.71 12.27
N HIS A 105 4.64 4.55 12.95
CA HIS A 105 3.47 3.82 13.45
C HIS A 105 2.96 4.27 14.83
N THR A 106 3.72 5.10 15.54
CA THR A 106 3.31 5.79 16.78
C THR A 106 2.56 7.08 16.48
#